data_AF-A0A7V8XTR8-F1
#
_entry.id   AF-A0A7V8XTR8-F1
#
_cell.length_a   1.000
_cell.length_b   1.000
_cell.length_c   1.000
_cell.angle_alpha   90.00
_cell.angle_beta   90.00
_cell.angle_gamma   90.00
#
_symmetry.space_group_name_H-M   'P 1'
#
loop_
_entity.id
_entity.type
_entity.pdbx_description
1 polymer ?
#
loop_
_entity_poly.entity_id
_entity_poly.type
_entity_poly.pdbx_seq_one_letter_code
_entity_poly.pdbx_strand_id
1 'polypeptide(L)'
;MPRANIDDMRPEYDFARGKRGVHHEAYWAGTNVVFLEPDLVDAFPDSASVNQALRLLVKLARSKAVTPRKTAKASPGRGRRKAGHK
;
A
#
# COMPACT_ATOMS: atom_id res chain seq x y z
N MET A 1 16.38 23.91 23.18
CA MET A 1 16.01 24.57 21.91
C MET A 1 16.31 26.05 22.08
N PRO A 2 17.28 26.63 21.36
CA PRO A 2 17.50 28.08 21.41
C PRO A 2 16.27 28.79 20.84
N ARG A 3 15.86 29.89 21.46
CA ARG A 3 14.78 30.73 20.93
C ARG A 3 15.38 31.53 19.77
N ALA A 4 14.84 31.36 18.56
CA ALA A 4 15.21 32.19 17.42
C ALA A 4 14.98 33.65 17.79
N ASN A 5 16.03 34.47 17.71
CA ASN A 5 15.92 35.89 17.95
C ASN A 5 15.24 36.50 16.71
N ILE A 6 14.35 37.48 16.89
CA ILE A 6 13.68 38.14 15.74
C ILE A 6 14.70 38.71 14.73
N ASP A 7 15.91 39.00 15.20
CA ASP A 7 17.07 39.46 14.43
C ASP A 7 17.62 38.42 13.44
N ASP A 8 17.32 37.13 13.62
CA ASP A 8 17.74 36.06 12.71
C ASP A 8 16.85 35.96 11.45
N MET A 9 15.69 36.66 11.43
CA MET A 9 14.80 36.67 10.29
C MET A 9 15.22 37.72 9.27
N ARG A 10 15.36 37.30 8.00
CA ARG A 10 15.74 38.22 6.93
C ARG A 10 14.64 39.25 6.68
N PRO A 11 14.98 40.51 6.32
CA PRO A 11 14.00 41.59 6.12
C PRO A 11 12.96 41.30 5.04
N GLU A 12 13.25 40.43 4.09
CA GLU A 12 12.34 40.07 3.00
C GLU A 12 11.17 39.18 3.45
N TYR A 13 11.23 38.63 4.66
CA TYR A 13 10.19 37.75 5.18
C TYR A 13 9.20 38.48 6.09
N ASP A 14 8.02 38.82 5.55
CA ASP A 14 6.87 39.27 6.34
C ASP A 14 5.96 38.08 6.71
N PHE A 15 6.20 37.50 7.88
CA PHE A 15 5.33 36.46 8.46
C PHE A 15 4.22 37.03 9.35
N ALA A 16 4.01 38.35 9.42
CA ALA A 16 2.99 38.95 10.30
C ALA A 16 1.56 38.49 9.98
N ARG A 17 1.32 38.08 8.72
CA ARG A 17 0.04 37.50 8.25
C ARG A 17 0.05 35.97 8.16
N GLY A 18 1.13 35.32 8.61
CA GLY A 18 1.27 33.88 8.55
C GLY A 18 0.21 33.16 9.39
N LYS A 19 -0.61 32.32 8.77
CA LYS A 19 -1.54 31.43 9.48
C LYS A 19 -0.85 30.11 9.77
N ARG A 20 -0.83 29.68 11.03
CA ARG A 20 -0.27 28.36 11.40
C ARG A 20 -1.13 27.25 10.81
N GLY A 21 -0.48 26.25 10.22
CA GLY A 21 -1.14 24.99 9.85
C GLY A 21 -2.00 25.01 8.59
N VAL A 22 -1.86 25.97 7.67
CA VAL A 22 -2.66 26.04 6.42
C VAL A 22 -2.58 24.74 5.60
N HIS A 23 -1.45 24.04 5.64
CA HIS A 23 -1.24 22.78 4.92
C HIS A 23 -1.16 21.56 5.85
N HIS A 24 -1.54 21.72 7.12
CA HIS A 24 -1.43 20.67 8.13
C HIS A 24 -2.25 19.43 7.76
N GLU A 25 -3.50 19.63 7.32
CA GLU A 25 -4.38 18.53 6.91
C GLU A 25 -3.87 17.83 5.64
N ALA A 26 -3.37 18.59 4.66
CA ALA A 26 -2.78 18.04 3.43
C ALA A 26 -1.50 17.23 3.70
N TYR A 27 -0.71 17.65 4.69
CA TYR A 27 0.46 16.91 5.16
C TYR A 27 0.05 15.64 5.94
N TRP A 28 -0.95 15.74 6.81
CA TRP A 28 -1.46 14.62 7.60
C TRP A 28 -2.18 13.56 6.76
N ALA A 29 -2.74 13.96 5.62
CA ALA A 29 -3.26 13.05 4.60
C ALA A 29 -2.17 12.13 4.01
N GLY A 30 -0.90 12.37 4.34
CA GLY A 30 0.19 11.40 4.19
C GLY A 30 0.52 11.15 2.73
N THR A 31 1.27 12.06 2.11
CA THR A 31 1.92 11.72 0.85
C THR A 31 3.11 10.81 1.18
N ASN A 32 2.99 9.52 0.92
CA ASN A 32 4.12 8.60 1.02
C ASN A 32 5.02 8.82 -0.21
N VAL A 33 6.04 9.67 -0.06
CA VAL A 33 7.01 9.96 -1.12
C VAL A 33 7.99 8.79 -1.19
N VAL A 34 7.98 8.08 -2.31
CA VAL A 34 8.90 6.97 -2.59
C VAL A 34 9.79 7.38 -3.75
N PHE A 35 11.10 7.31 -3.55
CA PHE A 35 12.07 7.50 -4.62
C PHE A 35 12.18 6.22 -5.44
N LEU A 36 12.13 6.37 -6.77
CA LEU A 36 12.41 5.28 -7.69
C LEU A 36 13.90 5.25 -8.00
N GLU A 37 14.40 4.05 -8.25
CA GLU A 37 15.74 3.88 -8.80
C GLU A 37 15.83 4.51 -10.21
N PRO A 38 17.00 5.02 -10.63
CA PRO A 38 17.15 5.74 -11.90
C PRO A 38 16.73 4.95 -13.14
N ASP A 39 16.92 3.64 -13.13
CA ASP A 39 16.55 2.74 -14.22
C ASP A 39 15.03 2.63 -14.43
N LEU A 40 14.25 2.88 -13.38
CA LEU A 40 12.79 2.86 -13.44
C LEU A 40 12.20 4.19 -13.91
N VAL A 41 12.96 5.29 -13.86
CA VAL A 41 12.49 6.62 -14.27
C VAL A 41 12.20 6.66 -15.77
N ASP A 42 13.04 6.00 -16.59
CA ASP A 42 12.84 5.94 -18.04
C ASP A 42 11.60 5.11 -18.42
N ALA A 43 11.26 4.10 -17.61
CA ALA A 43 10.09 3.25 -17.83
C ALA A 43 8.79 3.88 -17.32
N PHE A 44 8.86 4.77 -16.33
CA PHE A 44 7.72 5.38 -15.67
C PHE A 44 7.85 6.90 -15.60
N PRO A 45 7.37 7.63 -16.62
CA PRO A 45 7.55 9.08 -16.70
C PRO A 45 6.75 9.87 -15.66
N ASP A 46 5.72 9.27 -15.06
CA ASP A 46 4.88 9.92 -14.05
C ASP A 46 4.33 8.95 -12.98
N SER A 47 3.79 9.53 -11.91
CA SER A 47 3.21 8.76 -10.80
C SER A 47 1.92 8.00 -11.18
N ALA A 48 1.21 8.42 -12.23
CA ALA A 48 0.00 7.73 -12.68
C ALA A 48 0.34 6.37 -13.29
N SER A 49 1.39 6.31 -14.12
CA SER A 49 1.90 5.10 -14.76
C SER A 49 2.39 4.06 -13.75
N VAL A 50 3.17 4.49 -12.73
CA VAL A 50 3.63 3.64 -11.62
C VAL A 50 2.44 3.05 -10.86
N ASN A 51 1.50 3.91 -10.45
CA ASN A 51 0.35 3.49 -9.67
C ASN A 51 -0.55 2.53 -10.44
N GLN A 52 -0.70 2.72 -11.75
CA GLN A 52 -1.42 1.78 -12.61
C GLN A 52 -0.75 0.40 -12.63
N ALA A 53 0.57 0.34 -12.82
CA ALA A 53 1.31 -0.92 -12.84
C ALA A 53 1.19 -1.67 -11.50
N LEU A 54 1.36 -0.97 -10.37
CA LEU A 54 1.22 -1.56 -9.03
C LEU A 54 -0.20 -2.09 -8.79
N ARG A 55 -1.24 -1.37 -9.24
CA ARG A 55 -2.64 -1.84 -9.15
C ARG A 55 -2.88 -3.11 -9.96
N LEU A 56 -2.29 -3.22 -11.15
CA LEU A 56 -2.36 -4.43 -11.97
C LEU A 56 -1.69 -5.61 -11.26
N LEU A 57 -0.52 -5.39 -10.66
CA LEU A 57 0.18 -6.43 -9.89
C LEU A 57 -0.67 -6.92 -8.70
N VAL A 58 -1.30 -6.01 -7.97
CA VAL A 58 -2.22 -6.36 -6.87
C VAL A 58 -3.41 -7.18 -7.38
N LYS A 59 -4.00 -6.80 -8.53
CA LYS A 59 -5.10 -7.57 -9.15
C LYS A 59 -4.65 -8.99 -9.50
N LEU A 60 -3.50 -9.14 -10.15
CA LEU A 60 -2.95 -10.44 -10.53
C LEU A 60 -2.64 -11.32 -9.30
N ALA A 61 -2.05 -10.74 -8.26
CA ALA A 61 -1.75 -11.44 -7.01
C ALA A 61 -3.04 -11.97 -6.36
N ARG A 62 -4.11 -11.16 -6.32
CA ARG A 62 -5.42 -11.58 -5.78
C ARG A 62 -6.07 -12.66 -6.63
N SER A 63 -5.97 -12.58 -7.96
CA SER A 63 -6.53 -13.58 -8.87
C SER A 63 -5.84 -14.93 -8.77
N LYS A 64 -4.53 -14.97 -8.49
CA LYS A 64 -3.77 -16.22 -8.29
C LYS A 64 -3.94 -16.82 -6.88
N ALA A 65 -4.41 -16.04 -5.91
CA ALA A 65 -4.61 -16.49 -4.53
C ALA A 65 -5.89 -17.33 -4.30
N VAL A 66 -6.77 -17.48 -5.31
CA VAL A 66 -7.97 -18.32 -5.23
C VAL A 66 -7.75 -19.66 -5.94
N THR A 67 -6.96 -20.52 -5.32
CA THR A 67 -7.24 -21.96 -5.34
C THR A 67 -6.76 -22.55 -4.00
N PRO A 68 -7.66 -22.76 -3.02
CA PRO A 68 -7.42 -23.87 -2.11
C PRO A 68 -7.45 -25.12 -2.99
N ARG A 69 -6.30 -25.75 -3.19
CA ARG A 69 -6.21 -27.07 -3.79
C ARG A 69 -7.10 -27.99 -2.97
N LYS A 70 -8.32 -28.27 -3.45
CA LYS A 70 -9.15 -29.35 -2.92
C LYS A 70 -8.33 -30.63 -3.06
N THR A 71 -7.65 -31.03 -2.00
CA THR A 71 -7.23 -32.41 -1.85
C THR A 71 -8.53 -33.20 -1.76
N ALA A 72 -8.91 -33.81 -2.88
CA ALA A 72 -9.91 -34.86 -2.90
C ALA A 72 -9.44 -35.95 -1.93
N LYS A 73 -9.94 -35.93 -0.69
CA LYS A 73 -9.88 -37.10 0.18
C LYS A 73 -11.09 -37.96 -0.15
N ALA A 74 -10.77 -39.18 -0.53
CA ALA A 74 -11.63 -40.24 -1.01
C ALA A 74 -12.94 -40.37 -0.22
N SER A 75 -14.03 -40.55 -0.96
CA SER A 75 -15.27 -41.14 -0.46
C SER A 75 -14.97 -42.53 0.11
N PRO A 76 -15.29 -42.84 1.38
CA PRO A 76 -15.42 -44.23 1.79
C PRO A 76 -16.74 -44.74 1.23
N GLY A 77 -16.63 -45.73 0.35
CA GLY A 77 -17.77 -46.39 -0.28
C GLY A 77 -18.76 -46.93 0.76
N ARG A 78 -20.03 -46.61 0.51
CA ARG A 78 -21.18 -47.20 1.17
C ARG A 78 -21.36 -48.64 0.67
N GLY A 79 -20.65 -49.59 1.28
CA GLY A 79 -20.83 -51.04 1.10
C GLY A 79 -21.61 -51.63 2.28
N ARG A 80 -22.58 -52.48 1.97
CA ARG A 80 -23.75 -52.82 2.80
C ARG A 80 -23.75 -54.34 3.07
N ARG A 81 -23.92 -54.75 4.35
CA ARG A 81 -24.41 -56.07 4.86
C ARG A 81 -23.43 -57.27 4.73
N LYS A 82 -23.39 -58.32 5.59
CA LYS A 82 -24.32 -58.97 6.56
C LYS A 82 -23.56 -59.69 7.73
N ALA A 83 -24.28 -59.83 8.85
CA ALA A 83 -24.42 -60.93 9.84
C ALA A 83 -23.34 -62.03 10.04
N GLY A 84 -23.08 -62.37 11.31
CA GLY A 84 -22.94 -63.78 11.76
C GLY A 84 -21.86 -64.08 12.81
N HIS A 85 -22.30 -64.63 13.95
CA HIS A 85 -21.60 -65.51 14.93
C HIS A 85 -20.41 -64.89 15.72
N LYS A 86 -20.29 -65.05 17.04
CA LYS A 86 -20.66 -66.13 17.95
C LYS A 86 -20.73 -65.58 19.39
#